data_AF-A0A7C7K2F3-F1
#
_entry.id   AF-A0A7C7K2F3-F1
#
_cell.length_a   1.000
_cell.length_b   1.000
_cell.length_c   1.000
_cell.angle_alpha   90.00
_cell.angle_beta   90.00
_cell.angle_gamma   90.00
#
_symmetry.space_group_name_H-M   'P 1'
#
loop_
_entity.id
_entity.type
_entity.pdbx_description
1 polymer ?
#
loop_
_entity_poly.entity_id
_entity_poly.type
_entity_poly.pdbx_seq_one_letter_code
_entity_poly.pdbx_strand_id
1 'polypeptide(L)'
;KISEGTKVNEAKKFVDESGVDAIAISVGNIHLQTNKIAKIDIKKIIDLQNVINIPLVLHGSSGIANAMRRKIAKTTNVAKFNIGTELRLIFGNALRANILQDKDVFDRLKILKPTIKEIKKVAMKVILNIGPVNE
;
A
#
# COMPACT_ATOMS: atom_id res chain seq x y z
N LYS A 1 8.82 -9.51 -16.09
CA LYS A 1 9.27 -10.63 -15.24
C LYS A 1 8.25 -10.79 -14.12
N ILE A 2 7.57 -11.93 -14.02
CA ILE A 2 6.66 -12.22 -12.90
C ILE A 2 7.53 -12.54 -11.68
N SER A 3 7.24 -11.94 -10.53
CA SER A 3 7.99 -12.22 -9.30
C SER A 3 7.69 -13.65 -8.84
N GLU A 4 8.73 -14.44 -8.54
CA GLU A 4 8.61 -15.78 -7.94
C GLU A 4 8.19 -15.72 -6.46
N GLY A 5 8.19 -14.51 -5.88
CA GLY A 5 7.89 -14.26 -4.48
C GLY A 5 9.06 -14.54 -3.54
N THR A 6 8.94 -14.04 -2.32
CA THR A 6 9.97 -14.19 -1.29
C THR A 6 10.03 -15.65 -0.83
N LYS A 7 11.22 -16.25 -0.82
CA LYS A 7 11.44 -17.60 -0.25
C LYS A 7 11.67 -17.48 1.26
N VAL A 8 11.04 -18.38 2.03
CA VAL A 8 11.05 -18.33 3.50
C VAL A 8 12.47 -18.43 4.07
N ASN A 9 13.25 -19.41 3.62
CA ASN A 9 14.62 -19.62 4.13
C ASN A 9 15.57 -18.47 3.79
N GLU A 10 15.45 -17.89 2.59
CA GLU A 10 16.27 -16.73 2.19
C GLU A 10 15.90 -15.48 2.99
N ALA A 11 14.60 -15.27 3.24
CA ALA A 11 14.14 -14.14 4.04
C ALA A 11 14.59 -14.23 5.50
N LYS A 12 14.50 -15.41 6.11
CA LYS A 12 15.03 -15.64 7.46
C LYS A 12 16.52 -15.33 7.53
N LYS A 13 17.31 -15.93 6.63
CA LYS A 13 18.75 -15.70 6.55
C LYS A 13 19.07 -14.22 6.41
N PHE A 14 18.37 -13.52 5.51
CA PHE A 14 18.56 -12.09 5.31
C PHE A 14 18.30 -11.28 6.58
N VAL A 15 17.21 -11.57 7.30
CA VAL A 15 16.90 -10.88 8.57
C VAL A 15 17.99 -11.14 9.62
N ASP A 16 18.36 -12.40 9.81
CA ASP A 16 19.36 -12.80 10.82
C ASP A 16 20.75 -12.18 10.54
N GLU A 17 21.16 -12.09 9.27
CA GLU A 17 22.48 -11.59 8.89
C GLU A 17 22.56 -10.08 8.75
N SER A 18 21.47 -9.41 8.36
CA SER A 18 21.48 -7.96 8.10
C SER A 18 21.12 -7.11 9.31
N GLY A 19 20.36 -7.65 10.27
CA GLY A 19 19.87 -6.88 11.43
C GLY A 19 18.86 -5.79 11.07
N VAL A 20 18.12 -5.94 9.96
CA VAL A 20 17.09 -4.96 9.56
C VAL A 20 15.93 -4.91 10.56
N ASP A 21 15.35 -3.72 10.75
CA ASP A 21 14.20 -3.52 11.64
C ASP A 21 12.86 -3.98 11.03
N ALA A 22 12.78 -4.11 9.71
CA ALA A 22 11.61 -4.59 8.98
C ALA A 22 12.01 -5.15 7.61
N ILE A 23 11.22 -6.10 7.09
CA ILE A 23 11.48 -6.71 5.77
C ILE A 23 10.30 -6.57 4.82
N ALA A 24 10.58 -6.10 3.60
CA ALA A 24 9.62 -6.09 2.51
C ALA A 24 9.52 -7.45 1.82
N ILE A 25 8.30 -7.96 1.69
CA ILE A 25 8.04 -9.29 1.14
C ILE A 25 7.26 -9.21 -0.18
N SER A 26 7.49 -10.19 -1.04
CA SER A 26 6.78 -10.38 -2.31
C SER A 26 5.90 -11.61 -2.20
N VAL A 27 4.58 -11.40 -2.10
CA VAL A 27 3.56 -12.44 -1.87
C VAL A 27 2.43 -12.36 -2.91
N GLY A 28 2.76 -11.91 -4.12
CA GLY A 28 1.81 -11.69 -5.21
C GLY A 28 1.36 -10.22 -5.37
N ASN A 29 1.87 -9.32 -4.53
CA ASN A 29 1.67 -7.88 -4.67
C ASN A 29 2.44 -7.31 -5.88
N ILE A 30 1.83 -6.38 -6.61
CA ILE A 30 2.37 -5.78 -7.83
C ILE A 30 2.31 -4.25 -7.72
N HIS A 31 3.38 -3.57 -8.15
CA HIS A 31 3.44 -2.11 -8.16
C HIS A 31 2.60 -1.50 -9.30
N LEU A 32 2.23 -0.23 -9.14
CA LEU A 32 1.55 0.56 -10.19
C LEU A 32 0.20 0.02 -10.67
N GLN A 33 -0.40 -0.95 -9.95
CA GLN A 33 -1.73 -1.42 -10.27
C GLN A 33 -2.78 -0.34 -10.04
N THR A 34 -3.52 -0.03 -11.09
CA THR A 34 -4.65 0.90 -11.08
C THR A 34 -5.96 0.22 -10.66
N ASN A 35 -6.02 -1.12 -10.75
CA ASN A 35 -7.17 -1.94 -10.37
C ASN A 35 -6.83 -2.84 -9.16
N LYS A 36 -7.85 -3.19 -8.35
CA LYS A 36 -7.69 -4.00 -7.12
C LYS A 36 -7.73 -5.51 -7.37
N ILE A 37 -6.86 -6.00 -8.27
CA ILE A 37 -6.86 -7.39 -8.75
C ILE A 37 -5.70 -8.23 -8.20
N ALA A 38 -4.85 -7.68 -7.33
CA ALA A 38 -3.73 -8.43 -6.76
C ALA A 38 -4.23 -9.66 -6.01
N LYS A 39 -3.73 -10.84 -6.41
CA LYS A 39 -3.94 -12.10 -5.68
C LYS A 39 -2.80 -12.25 -4.68
N ILE A 40 -3.12 -12.05 -3.40
CA ILE A 40 -2.16 -12.18 -2.32
C ILE A 40 -2.17 -13.61 -1.78
N ASP A 41 -0.99 -14.21 -1.71
CA ASP A 41 -0.75 -15.49 -1.06
C ASP A 41 -0.61 -15.27 0.46
N ILE A 42 -1.74 -15.37 1.16
CA ILE A 42 -1.77 -15.20 2.63
C ILE A 42 -1.04 -16.34 3.35
N LYS A 43 -1.01 -17.55 2.77
CA LYS A 43 -0.28 -18.67 3.36
C LYS A 43 1.21 -18.35 3.41
N LYS A 44 1.76 -17.78 2.34
CA LYS A 44 3.16 -17.34 2.31
C LYS A 44 3.46 -16.25 3.35
N ILE A 45 2.51 -15.33 3.62
CA ILE A 45 2.67 -14.36 4.73
C ILE A 45 2.77 -15.09 6.07
N ILE A 46 1.90 -16.08 6.30
CA ILE A 46 1.89 -16.91 7.51
C ILE A 46 3.21 -17.69 7.66
N ASP A 47 3.68 -18.31 6.59
CA ASP A 47 4.94 -19.07 6.59
C ASP A 47 6.15 -18.16 6.90
N LEU A 48 6.15 -16.92 6.38
CA LEU A 48 7.19 -15.93 6.65
C LEU A 48 7.15 -15.42 8.10
N GLN A 49 5.98 -15.06 8.63
CA GLN A 49 5.87 -14.57 10.01
C GLN A 49 6.20 -15.63 11.06
N ASN A 50 6.06 -16.92 10.74
CA ASN A 50 6.41 -18.01 11.64
C ASN A 50 7.92 -18.12 11.89
N VAL A 51 8.75 -17.56 11.00
CA VAL A 51 10.22 -17.62 11.11
C VAL A 51 10.89 -16.25 11.19
N ILE A 52 10.12 -15.16 11.03
CA ILE A 52 10.58 -13.77 11.05
C ILE A 52 9.81 -13.01 12.14
N ASN A 53 10.53 -12.61 13.19
CA ASN A 53 9.95 -11.93 14.36
C ASN A 53 9.88 -10.40 14.21
N ILE A 54 10.46 -9.82 13.16
CA ILE A 54 10.38 -8.39 12.86
C ILE A 54 9.15 -8.07 11.98
N PRO A 55 8.67 -6.81 11.94
CA PRO A 55 7.58 -6.39 11.09
C PRO A 55 7.74 -6.72 9.60
N LEU A 56 6.68 -7.27 8.98
CA LEU A 56 6.62 -7.47 7.54
C LEU A 56 6.05 -6.22 6.83
N VAL A 57 6.57 -5.94 5.64
CA VAL A 57 6.19 -4.77 4.83
C VAL A 57 5.62 -5.24 3.50
N LEU A 58 4.43 -4.72 3.14
CA LEU A 58 3.82 -4.94 1.83
C LEU A 58 3.95 -3.71 0.95
N HIS A 59 4.66 -3.86 -0.16
CA HIS A 59 4.64 -2.87 -1.23
C HIS A 59 3.47 -3.11 -2.20
N GLY A 60 3.21 -2.19 -3.13
CA GLY A 60 2.18 -2.38 -4.15
C GLY A 60 0.77 -2.53 -3.57
N SER A 61 0.53 -2.09 -2.33
CA SER A 61 -0.72 -2.41 -1.63
C SER A 61 -1.94 -1.75 -2.27
N SER A 62 -1.77 -0.72 -3.10
CA SER A 62 -2.85 -0.12 -3.91
C SER A 62 -3.63 -1.15 -4.76
N GLY A 63 -2.99 -2.20 -5.24
CA GLY A 63 -3.64 -3.27 -6.02
C GLY A 63 -4.37 -4.32 -5.19
N ILE A 64 -4.22 -4.31 -3.87
CA ILE A 64 -4.85 -5.29 -2.97
C ILE A 64 -6.26 -4.81 -2.62
N ALA A 65 -7.25 -5.72 -2.66
CA ALA A 65 -8.61 -5.42 -2.24
C ALA A 65 -8.68 -4.98 -0.77
N ASN A 66 -9.55 -4.01 -0.45
CA ASN A 66 -9.66 -3.44 0.90
C ASN A 66 -9.98 -4.49 1.99
N ALA A 67 -10.79 -5.49 1.67
CA ALA A 67 -11.09 -6.59 2.58
C ALA A 67 -9.84 -7.44 2.88
N MET A 68 -9.02 -7.71 1.86
CA MET A 68 -7.76 -8.44 2.01
C MET A 68 -6.72 -7.61 2.79
N ARG A 69 -6.57 -6.31 2.52
CA ARG A 69 -5.69 -5.43 3.30
C ARG A 69 -6.07 -5.45 4.78
N ARG A 70 -7.36 -5.29 5.09
CA ARG A 70 -7.89 -5.32 6.45
C ARG A 70 -7.64 -6.67 7.12
N LYS A 71 -7.87 -7.78 6.40
CA LYS A 71 -7.59 -9.13 6.90
C LYS A 71 -6.11 -9.27 7.27
N ILE A 72 -5.22 -8.96 6.35
CA ILE A 72 -3.76 -9.03 6.56
C ILE A 72 -3.35 -8.18 7.77
N ALA A 73 -3.81 -6.92 7.84
CA ALA A 73 -3.48 -6.02 8.95
C ALA A 73 -3.95 -6.53 10.32
N LYS A 74 -5.04 -7.33 10.36
CA LYS A 74 -5.61 -7.85 11.61
C LYS A 74 -5.10 -9.23 12.01
N THR A 75 -4.60 -10.03 11.07
CA THR A 75 -4.32 -11.45 11.31
C THR A 75 -2.87 -11.85 11.07
N THR A 76 -1.98 -10.90 10.77
CA THR A 76 -0.56 -11.17 10.46
C THR A 76 0.34 -10.12 11.11
N ASN A 77 1.65 -10.33 11.10
CA ASN A 77 2.64 -9.34 11.57
C ASN A 77 3.02 -8.29 10.50
N VAL A 78 2.24 -8.16 9.41
CA VAL A 78 2.42 -7.07 8.44
C VAL A 78 2.04 -5.75 9.09
N ALA A 79 3.05 -4.91 9.36
CA ALA A 79 2.85 -3.63 10.05
C ALA A 79 2.91 -2.42 9.11
N LYS A 80 3.34 -2.58 7.85
CA LYS A 80 3.51 -1.47 6.90
C LYS A 80 2.97 -1.80 5.53
N PHE A 81 2.06 -0.95 5.04
CA PHE A 81 1.46 -1.04 3.71
C PHE A 81 1.84 0.19 2.88
N ASN A 82 2.45 0.00 1.70
CA ASN A 82 2.79 1.11 0.83
C ASN A 82 1.65 1.38 -0.16
N ILE A 83 1.02 2.54 -0.02
CA ILE A 83 -0.13 2.98 -0.82
C ILE A 83 0.30 4.19 -1.64
N GLY A 84 0.37 4.04 -2.97
CA GLY A 84 0.87 5.09 -3.85
C GLY A 84 0.00 5.31 -5.08
N THR A 85 -0.28 4.25 -5.84
CA THR A 85 -1.03 4.37 -7.10
C THR A 85 -2.44 4.91 -6.89
N GLU A 86 -3.15 4.41 -5.87
CA GLU A 86 -4.50 4.87 -5.55
C GLU A 86 -4.54 6.38 -5.24
N LEU A 87 -3.54 6.91 -4.52
CA LEU A 87 -3.45 8.35 -4.22
C LEU A 87 -3.05 9.18 -5.44
N ARG A 88 -2.14 8.68 -6.27
CA ARG A 88 -1.72 9.35 -7.52
C ARG A 88 -2.85 9.46 -8.54
N LEU A 89 -3.68 8.43 -8.66
CA LEU A 89 -4.86 8.46 -9.53
C LEU A 89 -5.84 9.55 -9.08
N ILE A 90 -6.12 9.61 -7.77
CA ILE A 90 -7.01 10.62 -7.20
C ILE A 90 -6.46 12.03 -7.40
N PHE A 91 -5.16 12.23 -7.15
CA PHE A 91 -4.51 13.50 -7.44
C PHE A 91 -4.63 13.90 -8.90
N GLY A 92 -4.27 13.00 -9.83
CA GLY A 92 -4.31 13.29 -11.26
C GLY A 92 -5.73 13.59 -11.76
N ASN A 93 -6.74 12.89 -11.24
CA ASN A 93 -8.14 13.15 -11.59
C ASN A 93 -8.62 14.48 -11.03
N ALA A 94 -8.33 14.79 -9.76
CA ALA A 94 -8.69 16.06 -9.14
C ALA A 94 -7.98 17.24 -9.82
N LEU A 95 -6.71 17.09 -10.18
CA LEU A 95 -5.95 18.12 -10.90
C LEU A 95 -6.58 18.44 -12.26
N ARG A 96 -6.89 17.40 -13.05
CA ARG A 96 -7.57 17.59 -14.35
C ARG A 96 -8.94 18.25 -14.18
N ALA A 97 -9.72 17.84 -13.18
CA ALA A 97 -11.03 18.43 -12.90
C ALA A 97 -10.90 19.92 -12.56
N ASN A 98 -9.95 20.30 -11.70
CA ASN A 98 -9.75 21.70 -11.31
C ASN A 98 -9.35 22.58 -12.51
N ILE A 99 -8.45 22.11 -13.37
CA ILE A 99 -8.01 22.84 -14.56
C ILE A 99 -9.14 22.98 -15.58
N LEU A 100 -9.98 21.94 -15.73
CA LEU A 100 -11.10 21.98 -16.65
C LEU A 100 -12.28 22.83 -16.15
N GLN A 101 -12.38 23.05 -14.83
CA GLN A 101 -13.42 23.88 -14.23
C GLN A 101 -13.20 25.37 -14.53
N ASP A 102 -11.95 25.85 -14.48
CA ASP A 102 -11.58 27.21 -14.82
C ASP A 102 -10.17 27.25 -15.42
N LYS A 103 -10.10 27.46 -16.74
CA LYS A 103 -8.86 27.39 -17.51
C LYS A 103 -8.00 28.66 -17.36
N ASP A 104 -8.57 29.75 -16.85
CA ASP A 104 -7.89 31.03 -16.71
C ASP A 104 -7.14 31.13 -15.36
N VAL A 105 -7.38 30.19 -14.44
CA VAL A 105 -6.63 30.09 -13.19
C VAL A 105 -5.18 29.70 -13.47
N PHE A 106 -4.28 30.67 -13.36
CA PHE A 106 -2.83 30.44 -13.44
C PHE A 106 -2.18 30.21 -12.07
N ASP A 107 -2.83 30.65 -10.99
CA ASP A 107 -2.25 30.56 -9.65
C ASP A 107 -2.16 29.10 -9.18
N ARG A 108 -0.93 28.65 -8.93
CA ARG A 108 -0.62 27.28 -8.52
C ARG A 108 -1.39 26.83 -7.28
N LEU A 109 -1.55 27.71 -6.28
CA LEU A 109 -2.22 27.34 -5.03
C LEU A 109 -3.72 27.12 -5.26
N LYS A 110 -4.36 27.96 -6.09
CA LYS A 110 -5.74 27.78 -6.49
C LYS A 110 -5.96 26.46 -7.26
N ILE A 111 -5.02 26.07 -8.12
CA ILE A 111 -5.08 24.79 -8.86
C ILE A 111 -4.87 23.58 -7.93
N LEU A 112 -3.86 23.62 -7.05
CA LEU A 112 -3.43 22.46 -6.27
C LEU A 112 -4.20 22.25 -4.98
N LYS A 113 -4.59 23.32 -4.26
CA LYS A 113 -5.23 23.21 -2.93
C LYS A 113 -6.49 22.33 -2.94
N PRO A 114 -7.39 22.37 -3.96
CA PRO A 114 -8.55 21.49 -3.98
C PRO A 114 -8.18 20.01 -4.18
N THR A 115 -7.07 19.70 -4.86
CA THR A 115 -6.62 18.30 -5.04
C THR A 115 -6.26 17.62 -3.70
N ILE A 116 -5.69 18.40 -2.76
CA ILE A 116 -5.31 17.92 -1.43
C ILE A 116 -6.53 17.45 -0.64
N LYS A 117 -7.68 18.12 -0.80
CA LYS A 117 -8.94 17.73 -0.16
C LYS A 117 -9.36 16.31 -0.56
N GLU A 118 -9.26 15.98 -1.84
CA GLU A 118 -9.64 14.67 -2.35
C GLU A 118 -8.63 13.58 -1.97
N ILE A 119 -7.34 13.88 -2.00
CA ILE A 119 -6.31 12.96 -1.48
C ILE A 119 -6.55 12.67 0.00
N LYS A 120 -6.81 13.70 0.83
CA LYS A 120 -7.04 13.56 2.27
C LYS A 120 -8.19 12.59 2.55
N LYS A 121 -9.32 12.73 1.85
CA LYS A 121 -10.47 11.82 2.00
C LYS A 121 -10.08 10.36 1.74
N VAL A 122 -9.31 10.11 0.69
CA VAL A 122 -8.89 8.75 0.32
C VAL A 122 -7.84 8.20 1.28
N ALA A 123 -6.88 9.02 1.69
CA ALA A 123 -5.89 8.66 2.70
C ALA A 123 -6.55 8.26 4.03
N MET A 124 -7.55 9.02 4.49
CA MET A 124 -8.34 8.66 5.68
C MET A 124 -9.05 7.33 5.53
N LYS A 125 -9.68 7.06 4.38
CA LYS A 125 -10.33 5.76 4.11
C LYS A 125 -9.34 4.60 4.14
N VAL A 126 -8.12 4.80 3.64
CA VAL A 126 -7.05 3.81 3.69
C VAL A 126 -6.62 3.57 5.14
N ILE A 127 -6.37 4.63 5.90
CA ILE A 127 -5.99 4.52 7.32
C ILE A 127 -7.07 3.78 8.12
N LEU A 128 -8.35 4.14 7.97
CA LEU A 128 -9.46 3.44 8.63
C LEU A 128 -9.65 1.99 8.15
N ASN A 129 -9.10 1.62 6.99
CA ASN A 129 -9.19 0.26 6.48
C ASN A 129 -8.18 -0.69 7.14
N ILE A 130 -6.97 -0.21 7.44
CA ILE A 130 -5.84 -1.02 7.92
C ILE A 130 -5.37 -0.65 9.33
N GLY A 131 -5.74 0.53 9.83
CA GLY A 131 -5.37 1.03 11.13
C GLY A 131 -6.07 0.29 12.27
N PRO A 132 -5.62 0.52 13.52
CA PRO A 132 -6.24 -0.07 14.69
C PRO A 132 -7.73 0.30 14.74
N VAL A 133 -8.54 -0.64 15.22
CA VAL A 133 -9.91 -0.32 15.61
C VAL A 133 -9.79 0.35 16.97
N ASN A 134 -10.18 1.61 17.09
CA ASN A 134 -10.34 2.21 18.39
C ASN A 134 -11.53 1.50 19.04
N GLU A 135 -11.28 0.72 20.08
CA GLU A 135 -12.30 0.22 21.01
C GLU A 135 -12.84 1.38 21.85
#